data_AF-A0A3C1LFJ2-F1
#
_entry.id   AF-A0A3C1LFJ2-F1
#
_cell.length_a   1.000
_cell.length_b   1.000
_cell.length_c   1.000
_cell.angle_alpha   90.00
_cell.angle_beta   90.00
_cell.angle_gamma   90.00
#
_symmetry.space_group_name_H-M   'P 1'
#
loop_
_entity.id
_entity.type
_entity.pdbx_description
1 polymer ?
#
loop_
_entity_poly.entity_id
_entity_poly.type
_entity_poly.pdbx_seq_one_letter_code
_entity_poly.pdbx_strand_id
1 'polypeptide(L)' 'MKKLVQSVTALAAAVLVTLGAAAQEKTVEVGGAPMYPSKNIVENAVNSKDHTTLVAAVKAAGLVETLQSV' A
#
# COMPACT_ATOMS: atom_id res chain seq x y z
N MET A 1 43.26 -3.49 18.49
CA MET A 1 41.99 -3.16 19.18
C MET A 1 41.15 -2.12 18.42
N LYS A 2 41.69 -0.94 18.07
CA LYS A 2 40.94 0.10 17.30
C LYS A 2 40.38 -0.40 15.96
N LYS A 3 41.17 -1.17 15.20
CA LYS A 3 40.72 -1.76 13.92
C LYS A 3 39.59 -2.79 14.07
N LEU A 4 39.57 -3.53 15.19
CA LEU A 4 38.54 -4.54 15.46
C LEU A 4 37.20 -3.89 15.84
N VAL A 5 37.24 -2.80 16.61
CA VAL A 5 36.04 -2.00 16.97
C VAL A 5 35.42 -1.33 15.74
N GLN A 6 36.25 -0.85 14.80
CA GLN A 6 35.80 -0.27 13.52
C GLN A 6 35.15 -1.32 12.59
N SER A 7 35.68 -2.55 12.57
CA SER A 7 35.09 -3.64 11.78
C SER A 7 33.74 -4.12 12.33
N VAL A 8 33.60 -4.19 13.66
CA VAL A 8 32.34 -4.60 14.31
C VAL A 8 31.24 -3.54 14.14
N THR A 9 31.59 -2.25 14.18
CA THR A 9 30.64 -1.16 13.91
C THR A 9 30.21 -1.07 12.45
N ALA A 10 31.10 -1.34 11.50
CA ALA A 10 30.75 -1.40 10.07
C ALA A 10 29.83 -2.59 9.74
N LEU A 11 30.03 -3.74 10.40
CA LEU A 11 29.17 -4.92 10.20
C LEU A 11 27.77 -4.72 10.80
N ALA A 12 27.67 -4.04 11.95
CA ALA A 12 26.38 -3.68 12.56
C ALA A 12 25.56 -2.69 11.70
N ALA A 13 26.23 -1.77 11.01
CA ALA A 13 25.57 -0.83 10.10
C ALA A 13 25.03 -1.52 8.82
N ALA A 14 25.71 -2.56 8.32
CA ALA A 14 25.27 -3.29 7.13
C ALA A 14 24.03 -4.16 7.35
N VAL A 15 23.81 -4.67 8.58
CA VAL A 15 22.63 -5.47 8.93
C VAL A 15 21.35 -4.62 9.00
N LEU A 16 21.47 -3.33 9.31
CA LEU A 16 20.31 -2.42 9.38
C LEU A 16 19.74 -2.06 8.00
N VAL A 17 20.55 -2.14 6.94
CA VAL A 17 20.14 -1.74 5.57
C VAL A 17 19.36 -2.86 4.87
N THR A 18 19.58 -4.13 5.23
CA THR A 18 18.91 -5.28 4.57
C THR A 18 17.49 -5.55 5.08
N LEU A 19 17.08 -4.94 6.20
CA LEU A 19 15.73 -5.09 6.77
C LEU A 19 14.70 -4.10 6.19
N GLY A 20 15.13 -3.13 5.37
CA GLY A 20 14.32 -1.94 5.05
C GLY A 20 13.69 -1.89 3.65
N ALA A 21 13.94 -2.84 2.76
CA ALA A 21 13.36 -2.82 1.41
C ALA A 21 11.94 -3.43 1.41
N ALA A 22 10.96 -2.73 1.98
CA ALA A 22 9.56 -3.07 1.79
C ALA A 22 9.20 -2.90 0.31
N ALA A 23 8.83 -4.00 -0.37
CA ALA A 23 8.41 -3.96 -1.76
C ALA A 23 7.11 -3.14 -1.87
N GLN A 24 7.17 -1.98 -2.53
CA GLN A 24 6.02 -1.13 -2.75
C GLN A 24 5.20 -1.69 -3.93
N GLU A 25 3.87 -1.78 -3.78
CA GLU A 25 2.99 -2.23 -4.85
C GLU A 25 3.02 -1.27 -6.03
N LYS A 26 2.97 -1.82 -7.26
CA LYS A 26 2.81 -1.01 -8.47
C LYS A 26 1.34 -0.59 -8.58
N THR A 27 1.05 0.64 -8.20
CA THR A 27 -0.30 1.22 -8.25
C THR A 27 -0.57 1.94 -9.57
N VAL A 28 -1.84 2.16 -9.87
CA VAL A 28 -2.31 3.06 -10.94
C VAL A 28 -3.12 4.19 -10.31
N GLU A 29 -2.99 5.40 -10.84
CA GLU A 29 -3.81 6.54 -10.40
C GLU A 29 -5.14 6.53 -11.14
N VAL A 30 -6.25 6.46 -10.39
CA VAL A 30 -7.60 6.54 -10.96
C VAL A 30 -8.44 7.46 -10.08
N GLY A 31 -9.05 8.48 -10.69
CA GLY A 31 -9.89 9.44 -9.98
C GLY A 31 -9.16 10.17 -8.84
N GLY A 32 -7.89 10.51 -9.07
CA GLY A 32 -7.05 11.28 -8.14
C GLY A 32 -6.58 10.52 -6.89
N ALA A 33 -6.66 9.19 -6.88
CA ALA A 33 -6.10 8.34 -5.82
C ALA A 33 -5.45 7.06 -6.41
N PRO A 34 -4.44 6.51 -5.73
CA PRO A 34 -3.83 5.24 -6.12
C PRO A 34 -4.79 4.06 -5.90
N MET A 35 -4.88 3.20 -6.91
CA MET A 35 -5.54 1.90 -6.83
C MET A 35 -4.50 0.83 -6.55
N TYR A 36 -4.68 0.09 -5.46
CA TYR A 36 -3.77 -0.95 -5.01
C TYR A 36 -4.26 -2.31 -5.51
N PRO A 37 -3.39 -3.11 -6.17
CA PRO A 37 -3.71 -4.48 -6.56
C PRO A 37 -4.11 -5.38 -5.40
N SER A 38 -3.62 -5.11 -4.18
CA SER A 38 -3.96 -5.88 -2.98
C SER A 38 -5.35 -5.58 -2.38
N LYS A 39 -6.03 -4.53 -2.86
CA LYS A 39 -7.33 -4.07 -2.35
C LYS A 39 -8.44 -4.41 -3.34
N ASN A 40 -9.62 -4.73 -2.83
CA ASN A 40 -10.80 -4.91 -3.68
C ASN A 40 -11.30 -3.58 -4.25
N ILE A 41 -12.25 -3.64 -5.19
CA ILE A 41 -12.74 -2.45 -5.89
C ILE A 41 -13.40 -1.43 -4.95
N VAL A 42 -14.06 -1.89 -3.87
CA VAL A 42 -14.73 -1.00 -2.92
C VAL A 42 -13.70 -0.26 -2.08
N GLU A 43 -12.71 -0.96 -1.55
CA GLU A 43 -11.61 -0.38 -0.76
C GLU A 43 -10.80 0.64 -1.56
N ASN A 44 -10.61 0.39 -2.85
CA ASN A 44 -9.96 1.33 -3.75
C ASN A 44 -10.87 2.54 -4.05
N ALA A 45 -12.12 2.31 -4.44
CA ALA A 45 -13.04 3.38 -4.87
C ALA A 45 -13.42 4.36 -3.75
N VAL A 46 -13.54 3.92 -2.49
CA VAL A 46 -13.91 4.80 -1.35
C VAL A 46 -12.88 5.90 -1.06
N ASN A 47 -11.63 5.71 -1.51
CA ASN A 47 -10.54 6.67 -1.30
C ASN A 47 -10.38 7.65 -2.48
N SER A 48 -11.10 7.42 -3.58
CA SER A 48 -11.04 8.26 -4.78
C SER A 48 -11.98 9.47 -4.67
N LYS A 49 -11.52 10.63 -5.13
CA LYS A 49 -12.30 11.87 -5.14
C LYS A 49 -13.43 11.84 -6.17
N ASP A 50 -13.22 11.11 -7.26
CA ASP A 50 -14.13 11.13 -8.40
C ASP A 50 -15.28 10.10 -8.25
N HIS A 51 -15.11 9.09 -7.39
CA HIS A 51 -16.08 7.98 -7.25
C HIS A 51 -17.05 8.15 -6.09
N THR A 52 -17.12 9.31 -5.45
CA THR A 52 -17.96 9.55 -4.26
C THR A 52 -19.45 9.25 -4.49
N THR A 53 -20.00 9.74 -5.60
CA THR A 53 -21.42 9.51 -5.96
C THR A 53 -21.69 8.05 -6.30
N LEU A 54 -20.77 7.40 -7.03
CA LEU A 54 -20.88 5.98 -7.37
C LEU A 54 -20.86 5.11 -6.12
N VAL A 55 -19.90 5.34 -5.21
CA VAL A 55 -19.78 4.62 -3.93
C VAL A 55 -21.04 4.81 -3.07
N ALA A 56 -21.61 6.01 -3.05
CA ALA A 56 -22.86 6.26 -2.34
C ALA A 56 -24.03 5.46 -2.94
N ALA A 57 -24.13 5.41 -4.27
CA ALA A 57 -25.15 4.62 -4.96
C ALA A 57 -24.99 3.11 -4.71
N VAL A 58 -23.76 2.60 -4.76
CA VAL A 58 -23.43 1.18 -4.45
C VAL A 58 -23.84 0.83 -3.02
N LYS A 59 -23.57 1.71 -2.06
CA LYS A 59 -24.00 1.54 -0.66
C LYS A 59 -25.52 1.56 -0.54
N ALA A 60 -26.19 2.50 -1.18
CA ALA A 60 -27.64 2.60 -1.15
C ALA A 60 -28.33 1.38 -1.81
N ALA A 61 -27.70 0.80 -2.84
CA ALA A 61 -28.17 -0.39 -3.52
C ALA A 61 -27.80 -1.71 -2.80
N GLY A 62 -27.04 -1.65 -1.69
CA GLY A 62 -26.64 -2.84 -0.94
C GLY A 62 -25.65 -3.75 -1.67
N LEU A 63 -24.91 -3.25 -2.66
CA LEU A 63 -24.04 -4.06 -3.52
C LEU A 63 -22.60 -4.22 -2.99
N VAL A 64 -22.31 -3.72 -1.79
CA VAL A 64 -20.95 -3.66 -1.25
C VAL A 64 -20.32 -5.05 -1.14
N GLU A 65 -21.00 -6.02 -0.51
CA GLU A 65 -20.46 -7.38 -0.34
C GLU A 65 -20.21 -8.08 -1.68
N THR A 66 -21.15 -7.94 -2.63
CA THR A 66 -20.99 -8.53 -3.97
C THR A 66 -19.75 -7.98 -4.67
N LEU A 67 -19.52 -6.67 -4.57
CA LEU A 67 -18.38 -6.02 -5.21
C LEU A 67 -17.06 -6.23 -4.47
N GLN A 68 -17.07 -6.60 -3.19
CA GLN A 68 -15.84 -6.96 -2.48
C GLN A 68 -15.28 -8.33 -2.89
N SER A 69 -16.07 -9.16 -3.57
CA SER A 69 -15.64 -10.49 -4.05
C SER A 69 -14.88 -10.47 -5.38
N VAL A 70 -14.80 -9.29 -6.02
CA VAL A 70 -14.09 -9.04 -7.28
C VAL A 70 -12.88 -8.15 -7.07
#